data_AF-A0A7K4FS35-F1
#
_entry.id   AF-A0A7K4FS35-F1
#
_cell.length_a   1.000
_cell.length_b   1.000
_cell.length_c   1.000
_cell.angle_alpha   90.00
_cell.angle_beta   90.00
_cell.angle_gamma   90.00
#
_symmetry.space_group_name_H-M   'P 1'
#
loop_
_entity.id
_entity.type
_entity.pdbx_description
1 polymer ?
#
loop_
_entity_poly.entity_id
_entity_poly.type
_entity_poly.pdbx_seq_one_letter_code
_entity_poly.pdbx_strand_id
1 'polypeptide(L)'
;PILVRDYIRKKFYVNNEKNVAPNLKLVIENQLSKFFGINGSSVNFTNLTPRKKSIRISSNGKKESVSTGFNLSGTITAQPDILKLLYYKGLGSKTSLGLGCWEVVK
;
A
#
# COMPACT_ATOMS: atom_id res chain seq x y z
N PRO A 1 6.55 1.65 -6.89
CA PRO A 1 6.40 2.37 -5.60
C PRO A 1 4.96 2.27 -5.09
N ILE A 2 4.78 2.29 -3.78
CA ILE A 2 3.48 2.23 -3.14
C ILE A 2 3.12 3.59 -2.54
N LEU A 3 1.82 3.91 -2.53
CA LEU A 3 1.28 5.08 -1.83
C LEU A 3 0.40 4.60 -0.68
N VAL A 4 0.67 5.05 0.55
CA VAL A 4 0.02 4.53 1.76
C VAL A 4 -0.83 5.62 2.40
N ARG A 5 -2.13 5.35 2.59
CA ARG A 5 -3.05 6.21 3.35
C ARG A 5 -2.63 6.24 4.81
N ASP A 6 -2.63 7.41 5.43
CA ASP A 6 -2.32 7.54 6.87
C ASP A 6 -3.61 7.47 7.70
N TYR A 7 -4.03 6.26 8.05
CA TYR A 7 -5.18 6.03 8.92
C TYR A 7 -4.91 6.43 10.36
N ILE A 8 -3.69 6.18 10.85
CA ILE A 8 -3.34 6.38 12.26
C ILE A 8 -3.36 7.86 12.62
N ARG A 9 -2.75 8.71 11.78
CA ARG A 9 -2.67 10.16 12.03
C ARG A 9 -3.76 10.96 11.32
N LYS A 10 -4.70 10.28 10.67
CA LYS A 10 -5.80 10.87 9.87
C LYS A 10 -5.31 11.87 8.80
N LYS A 11 -4.11 11.64 8.25
CA LYS A 11 -3.55 12.45 7.15
C LYS A 11 -3.88 11.84 5.79
N PHE A 12 -3.57 12.57 4.71
CA PHE A 12 -3.83 12.06 3.37
C PHE A 12 -2.96 10.85 3.03
N TYR A 13 -1.64 10.97 3.21
CA TYR A 13 -0.69 9.90 2.94
C TYR A 13 0.43 9.90 3.97
N VAL A 14 1.02 8.73 4.20
CA VAL A 14 2.17 8.56 5.08
C VAL A 14 3.38 9.29 4.49
N ASN A 15 4.08 10.06 5.31
CA ASN A 15 5.31 10.77 4.92
C ASN A 15 6.56 10.27 5.66
N ASN A 16 6.39 9.41 6.66
CA ASN A 16 7.45 8.87 7.50
C ASN A 16 7.48 7.35 7.39
N GLU A 17 8.65 6.82 7.07
CA GLU A 17 8.95 5.40 6.87
C GLU A 17 8.51 4.51 8.05
N LYS A 18 8.67 4.99 9.29
CA LYS A 18 8.27 4.25 10.50
C LYS A 18 6.78 3.95 10.56
N ASN A 19 5.97 4.75 9.87
CA ASN A 19 4.51 4.60 9.87
C ASN A 19 4.01 3.80 8.67
N VAL A 20 4.88 3.32 7.77
CA VAL A 20 4.47 2.65 6.54
C VAL A 20 3.85 1.29 6.84
N ALA A 21 4.55 0.41 7.54
CA ALA A 21 4.07 -0.93 7.87
C ALA A 21 2.71 -0.93 8.62
N PRO A 22 2.52 -0.19 9.73
CA PRO A 22 1.26 -0.24 10.46
C PRO A 22 0.09 0.37 9.67
N ASN A 23 0.31 1.42 8.87
CA ASN A 23 -0.74 1.97 8.02
C ASN A 23 -1.04 1.08 6.80
N LEU A 24 -0.03 0.44 6.20
CA LEU A 24 -0.21 -0.43 5.05
C LEU A 24 -1.07 -1.65 5.43
N LYS A 25 -0.86 -2.22 6.62
CA LYS A 25 -1.70 -3.28 7.17
C LYS A 25 -3.18 -2.84 7.25
N LEU A 26 -3.44 -1.69 7.87
CA LEU A 26 -4.80 -1.12 7.98
C LEU A 26 -5.43 -0.83 6.60
N VAL A 27 -4.65 -0.35 5.64
CA VAL A 27 -5.12 -0.14 4.26
C VAL A 27 -5.60 -1.44 3.65
N ILE A 28 -4.81 -2.50 3.78
CA ILE A 28 -5.11 -3.81 3.20
C ILE A 28 -6.31 -4.45 3.89
N GLU A 29 -6.34 -4.48 5.22
CA GLU A 29 -7.46 -5.03 5.98
C GLU A 29 -8.78 -4.32 5.65
N ASN A 30 -8.77 -2.98 5.56
CA ASN A 30 -9.94 -2.22 5.13
C ASN A 30 -10.33 -2.53 3.67
N GLN A 31 -9.36 -2.76 2.78
CA GLN A 31 -9.64 -3.12 1.38
C GLN A 31 -10.25 -4.52 1.27
N LEU A 32 -9.69 -5.50 1.98
CA LEU A 32 -10.20 -6.88 2.03
C LEU A 32 -11.65 -6.90 2.53
N SER A 33 -11.92 -6.20 3.63
CA SER A 33 -13.27 -6.12 4.18
C SER A 33 -14.24 -5.38 3.25
N LYS A 34 -13.91 -4.15 2.81
CA LYS A 34 -14.87 -3.30 2.09
C LYS A 34 -15.08 -3.64 0.62
N PHE A 35 -14.03 -4.07 -0.08
CA PHE A 35 -14.12 -4.34 -1.52
C PHE A 35 -14.31 -5.81 -1.85
N PHE A 36 -13.85 -6.71 -0.98
CA PHE A 36 -13.88 -8.14 -1.24
C PHE A 36 -14.77 -8.91 -0.26
N GLY A 37 -15.33 -8.27 0.76
CA GLY A 37 -16.18 -8.92 1.77
C GLY A 37 -15.42 -9.89 2.68
N ILE A 38 -14.09 -9.84 2.67
CA ILE A 38 -13.22 -10.76 3.41
C ILE A 38 -12.92 -10.14 4.78
N ASN A 39 -13.52 -10.70 5.82
CA ASN A 39 -13.35 -10.26 7.20
C ASN A 39 -12.47 -11.24 7.98
N GLY A 40 -11.67 -10.74 8.93
CA GLY A 40 -10.85 -11.57 9.81
C GLY A 40 -9.57 -12.15 9.20
N SER A 41 -9.24 -11.84 7.94
CA SER A 41 -7.95 -12.21 7.37
C SER A 41 -6.82 -11.39 8.00
N SER A 42 -5.76 -12.08 8.43
CA SER A 42 -4.54 -11.42 8.92
C SER A 42 -3.50 -11.31 7.80
N VAL A 43 -2.94 -10.11 7.67
CA VAL A 43 -1.78 -9.84 6.81
C VAL A 43 -0.67 -9.31 7.70
N ASN A 44 0.51 -9.93 7.63
CA ASN A 44 1.67 -9.51 8.40
C ASN A 44 2.84 -9.18 7.49
N PHE A 45 3.65 -8.23 7.94
CA PHE A 45 4.84 -7.78 7.25
C PHE A 45 6.05 -8.01 8.15
N THR A 46 7.10 -8.62 7.61
CA THR A 46 8.39 -8.81 8.30
C THR A 46 9.52 -8.27 7.43
N ASN A 47 10.56 -7.74 8.08
CA ASN A 47 11.74 -7.16 7.42
C ASN A 47 11.41 -6.07 6.37
N LEU A 48 10.33 -5.33 6.59
CA LEU A 48 9.88 -4.30 5.66
C LEU A 48 10.85 -3.12 5.68
N THR A 49 11.50 -2.86 4.54
CA THR A 49 12.47 -1.78 4.36
C THR A 49 11.88 -0.72 3.43
N PRO A 50 11.22 0.32 3.99
CA PRO A 50 10.70 1.41 3.18
C PRO A 50 11.80 2.39 2.77
N ARG A 51 11.79 2.78 1.49
CA ARG A 51 12.60 3.89 0.97
C ARG A 51 11.70 4.93 0.33
N LYS A 52 11.73 6.17 0.81
CA LYS A 52 10.94 7.27 0.24
C LYS A 52 11.20 7.45 -1.26
N LYS A 53 10.13 7.70 -2.00
CA LYS A 53 10.15 8.12 -3.41
C LYS A 53 9.10 9.19 -3.62
N SER A 54 9.48 10.29 -4.26
CA SER A 54 8.51 11.32 -4.67
C SER A 54 7.63 10.77 -5.80
N ILE A 55 6.32 10.92 -5.68
CA ILE A 55 5.34 10.54 -6.69
C ILE A 55 4.57 11.80 -7.06
N ARG A 56 4.57 12.11 -8.35
CA ARG A 56 3.73 13.16 -8.92
C ARG A 56 2.51 12.52 -9.56
N ILE A 57 1.32 12.91 -9.11
CA ILE A 57 0.05 12.46 -9.66
C ILE A 57 -0.61 13.67 -10.30
N SER A 58 -0.72 13.65 -11.62
CA SER A 58 -1.52 14.61 -12.38
C SER A 58 -3.00 14.23 -12.25
N SER A 59 -3.83 15.21 -11.96
CA SER A 59 -5.29 15.10 -12.12
C SER A 59 -5.67 15.86 -13.37
N ASN A 60 -6.55 15.30 -14.21
CA ASN A 60 -6.97 15.82 -15.53
C ASN A 60 -7.32 17.32 -15.51
N GLY A 61 -6.30 18.18 -15.64
CA GLY A 61 -6.42 19.54 -16.12
C GLY A 61 -5.95 20.71 -15.25
N LYS A 62 -5.74 20.62 -13.92
CA LYS A 62 -5.47 21.87 -13.13
C LYS A 62 -4.50 21.83 -11.95
N LYS A 63 -4.13 20.67 -11.39
CA LYS A 63 -3.17 20.62 -10.26
C LYS A 63 -2.39 19.31 -10.22
N GLU A 64 -1.08 19.40 -10.36
CA GLU A 64 -0.18 18.30 -10.01
C GLU A 64 -0.14 18.18 -8.49
N SER A 65 -0.35 16.98 -7.97
CA SER A 65 -0.11 16.68 -6.55
C SER A 65 1.21 15.94 -6.42
N VAL A 66 2.13 16.49 -5.62
CA VAL A 66 3.35 15.80 -5.23
C VAL A 66 3.09 15.14 -3.89
N SER A 67 3.26 13.81 -3.83
CA SER A 67 3.06 13.00 -2.65
C SER A 67 4.27 12.11 -2.40
N THR A 68 4.47 11.70 -1.16
CA THR A 68 5.52 10.73 -0.80
C THR A 68 4.97 9.32 -0.92
N GLY A 69 5.54 8.54 -1.84
CA GLY A 69 5.40 7.09 -1.85
C GLY A 69 6.65 6.39 -1.32
N PHE A 70 6.63 5.07 -1.35
CA PHE A 70 7.71 4.24 -0.82
C PHE A 70 8.01 3.08 -1.78
N ASN A 71 9.27 2.86 -2.08
CA ASN A 71 9.72 1.57 -2.59
C ASN A 71 9.92 0.66 -1.38
N LEU A 72 9.33 -0.54 -1.42
CA LEU A 72 9.39 -1.50 -0.34
C LEU A 72 10.11 -2.75 -0.80
N SER A 73 10.90 -3.32 0.11
CA SER A 73 11.32 -4.72 0.08
C SER A 73 11.00 -5.35 1.44
N GLY A 74 10.76 -6.64 1.46
CA GLY A 74 10.45 -7.39 2.68
C GLY A 74 9.53 -8.57 2.40
N THR A 75 9.01 -9.17 3.47
CA THR A 75 8.18 -10.36 3.41
C THR A 75 6.76 -10.03 3.81
N ILE A 76 5.79 -10.55 3.06
CA ILE A 76 4.36 -10.51 3.38
C ILE A 76 3.89 -11.93 3.65
N THR A 77 3.16 -12.12 4.75
CA THR A 77 2.54 -13.40 5.11
C THR A 77 1.03 -13.22 5.28
N ALA A 78 0.27 -14.07 4.62
CA ALA A 78 -1.19 -14.16 4.68
C ALA A 78 -1.62 -15.52 4.10
N GLN A 79 -2.93 -15.79 4.10
CA GLN A 79 -3.48 -16.95 3.40
C GLN A 79 -3.17 -16.88 1.88
N PRO A 80 -2.93 -18.02 1.20
CA PRO A 80 -2.54 -18.04 -0.22
C PRO A 80 -3.48 -17.26 -1.15
N ASP A 81 -4.79 -17.37 -0.96
CA ASP A 81 -5.78 -16.65 -1.79
C ASP A 81 -5.71 -15.14 -1.60
N ILE A 82 -5.43 -14.70 -0.37
CA ILE A 82 -5.24 -13.28 -0.04
C ILE A 82 -3.96 -12.77 -0.69
N LEU A 83 -2.86 -13.52 -0.61
CA LEU A 83 -1.60 -13.16 -1.27
C LEU A 83 -1.80 -13.03 -2.79
N LYS A 84 -2.49 -13.99 -3.41
CA LYS A 84 -2.80 -13.97 -4.84
C LYS A 84 -3.64 -12.75 -5.20
N LEU A 85 -4.67 -12.44 -4.42
CA LEU A 85 -5.52 -11.28 -4.62
C LEU A 85 -4.73 -9.97 -4.50
N LEU A 86 -3.91 -9.82 -3.46
CA LEU A 86 -3.07 -8.65 -3.24
C LEU A 86 -1.97 -8.50 -4.31
N TYR A 87 -1.50 -9.61 -4.88
CA TYR A 87 -0.57 -9.62 -6.00
C TYR A 87 -1.18 -8.93 -7.23
N TYR A 88 -2.37 -9.37 -7.65
CA TYR A 88 -3.02 -8.80 -8.83
C TYR A 88 -3.64 -7.41 -8.61
N LYS A 89 -4.17 -7.14 -7.42
CA LYS A 89 -4.80 -5.84 -7.10
C LYS A 89 -3.78 -4.73 -6.79
N GLY A 90 -2.57 -5.11 -6.37
CA GLY A 90 -1.51 -4.20 -5.94
C GLY A 90 -1.68 -3.68 -4.50
N LEU A 91 -0.57 -3.28 -3.88
CA LEU A 91 -0.55 -2.85 -2.48
C LEU A 91 -0.79 -1.33 -2.34
N GLY A 92 -1.48 -0.93 -1.26
CA GLY A 92 -1.70 0.47 -0.94
C GLY A 92 -2.83 1.13 -1.74
N SER A 93 -2.65 2.43 -2.03
CA SER A 93 -3.65 3.32 -2.64
C SER A 93 -3.30 3.66 -4.10
N LYS A 94 -4.32 4.08 -4.87
CA LYS A 94 -4.18 4.55 -6.26
C LYS A 94 -3.55 3.50 -7.19
N THR A 95 -3.91 2.23 -7.00
CA THR A 95 -3.36 1.13 -7.80
C THR A 95 -3.77 1.20 -9.27
N SER A 96 -4.93 1.79 -9.57
CA SER A 96 -5.38 2.08 -10.94
C SER A 96 -4.50 3.07 -11.71
N LEU A 97 -3.59 3.79 -11.03
CA LEU A 97 -2.62 4.70 -11.65
C LEU A 97 -1.24 4.04 -11.85
N GLY A 98 -1.16 2.72 -11.77
CA GLY A 98 0.11 1.97 -11.90
C GLY A 98 0.98 1.99 -10.64
N LEU A 99 0.42 2.35 -9.49
CA LEU A 99 1.11 2.28 -8.20
C LEU A 99 0.82 0.95 -7.49
N GLY A 100 1.69 0.53 -6.58
CA GLY A 100 1.41 -0.63 -5.73
C GLY A 100 1.73 -1.99 -6.34
N CYS A 101 2.14 -2.07 -7.60
CA CYS A 101 2.63 -3.32 -8.20
C CYS A 101 3.89 -3.80 -7.48
N TRP A 102 3.99 -5.12 -7.30
CA TRP A 102 5.09 -5.78 -6.62
C TRP A 102 5.37 -7.13 -7.29
N GLU A 103 6.57 -7.64 -7.08
CA GLU A 103 7.04 -8.90 -7.64
C GLU A 103 7.61 -9.78 -6.53
N VAL A 104 7.62 -11.09 -6.77
CA VAL A 104 8.25 -12.04 -5.87
C VAL A 104 9.73 -12.12 -6.23
N VAL A 105 10.59 -11.71 -5.31
CA VAL A 105 12.04 -11.84 -5.45
C VAL A 105 12.45 -13.18 -4.83
N LYS A 106 13.26 -13.96 -5.56
CA LYS A 106 13.79 -15.25 -5.12
C LYS A 106 14.97 -15.07 -4.17
#